data_AF-A0A7C0XH22-F1
#
_entry.id   AF-A0A7C0XH22-F1
#
_cell.length_a   1.000
_cell.length_b   1.000
_cell.length_c   1.000
_cell.angle_alpha   90.00
_cell.angle_beta   90.00
_cell.angle_gamma   90.00
#
_symmetry.space_group_name_H-M   'P 1'
#
loop_
_entity.id
_entity.type
_entity.pdbx_description
1 polymer ?
#
loop_
_entity_poly.entity_id
_entity_poly.type
_entity_poly.pdbx_seq_one_letter_code
_entity_poly.pdbx_strand_id
1 'polypeptide(L)'
;MLSDLYEGVEIGVVRVEFYRGIEETEEEPRITQPPSVELRDKRVLVVDDVADTGKTLKTLKEYILSAGAREARIAVVYYKPWSVLKPDYYVKETEKWIIFPHEIRESIFKILRKGLNDGRKVKDVRKELIDSGLRPSIVDKYIREFLNK
;
A
#
# COMPACT_ATOMS: atom_id res chain seq x y z
N MET A 1 16.40 3.98 -2.58
CA MET A 1 15.79 4.26 -3.89
C MET A 1 15.48 5.74 -4.06
N LEU A 2 14.57 6.35 -3.29
CA LEU A 2 14.32 7.80 -3.42
C LEU A 2 15.35 8.65 -2.65
N SER A 3 15.69 8.24 -1.42
CA SER A 3 16.68 8.91 -0.59
C SER A 3 18.10 8.94 -1.18
N ASP A 4 18.40 8.02 -2.09
CA ASP A 4 19.68 7.97 -2.81
C ASP A 4 19.82 9.13 -3.82
N LEU A 5 18.69 9.66 -4.29
CA LEU A 5 18.65 10.80 -5.22
C LEU A 5 18.83 12.15 -4.51
N TYR A 6 18.76 12.17 -3.17
CA TYR A 6 18.80 13.39 -2.39
C TYR A 6 19.79 13.24 -1.22
N GLU A 7 20.92 13.94 -1.31
CA GLU A 7 21.89 13.98 -0.22
C GLU A 7 21.34 14.73 1.01
N GLY A 8 21.64 14.21 2.21
CA GLY A 8 21.32 14.90 3.47
C GLY A 8 19.85 14.88 3.88
N VAL A 9 19.02 14.00 3.32
CA VAL A 9 17.61 13.88 3.71
C VAL A 9 17.45 13.03 4.97
N GLU A 10 16.71 13.57 5.94
CA GLU A 10 16.29 12.84 7.13
C GLU A 10 15.11 11.92 6.79
N ILE A 11 15.22 10.64 7.14
CA ILE A 11 14.19 9.63 6.84
C ILE A 11 13.48 9.23 8.13
N GLY A 12 12.17 9.45 8.15
CA GLY A 12 11.28 8.95 9.19
C GLY A 12 10.42 7.80 8.69
N VAL A 13 10.01 6.92 9.61
CA VAL A 13 8.98 5.91 9.36
C VAL A 13 7.75 6.24 10.19
N VAL A 14 6.58 6.09 9.60
CA VAL A 14 5.28 6.26 10.25
C VAL A 14 4.45 5.02 9.99
N ARG A 15 3.63 4.62 10.97
CA ARG A 15 2.68 3.52 10.81
C ARG A 15 1.26 4.06 10.89
N VAL A 16 0.46 3.73 9.89
CA VAL A 16 -0.97 4.00 9.85
C VAL A 16 -1.70 2.67 9.72
N GLU A 17 -2.67 2.44 10.58
CA GLU A 17 -3.49 1.22 10.58
C GLU A 17 -4.96 1.62 10.47
N PHE A 18 -5.72 0.83 9.72
CA PHE A 18 -7.16 0.99 9.62
C PHE A 18 -7.82 0.32 10.82
N TYR A 19 -8.58 1.10 11.59
CA TYR A 19 -9.30 0.61 12.75
C TYR A 19 -10.80 0.56 12.44
N ARG A 20 -11.46 -0.51 12.90
CA ARG A 20 -12.91 -0.65 12.84
C ARG A 20 -13.46 -0.66 14.26
N GLY A 21 -14.14 0.42 14.66
CA GLY A 21 -14.86 0.47 15.93
C GLY A 21 -15.96 -0.59 16.01
N ILE A 22 -16.31 -1.01 17.24
CA ILE A 22 -17.37 -2.00 17.50
C ILE A 22 -18.73 -1.55 16.91
N GLU A 23 -18.92 -0.24 16.75
CA GLU A 23 -20.14 0.38 16.20
C GLU A 23 -19.91 1.05 14.83
N GLU A 24 -18.70 1.00 14.27
CA GLU A 24 -18.37 1.68 13.02
C GLU A 24 -18.50 0.74 11.81
N THR A 25 -19.25 1.20 10.80
CA THR A 25 -19.39 0.50 9.52
C THR A 25 -18.21 0.76 8.59
N GLU A 26 -17.49 1.86 8.77
CA GLU A 26 -16.31 2.24 7.97
C GLU A 26 -15.01 2.08 8.76
N GLU A 27 -13.95 1.69 8.04
CA GLU A 27 -12.59 1.68 8.57
C GLU A 27 -11.97 3.07 8.43
N GLU A 28 -11.47 3.61 9.55
CA GLU A 28 -10.78 4.90 9.59
C GLU A 28 -9.28 4.73 9.88
N PRO A 29 -8.40 5.40 9.12
CA PRO A 29 -6.97 5.33 9.33
C PRO A 29 -6.56 6.04 10.63
N ARG A 30 -5.74 5.38 11.44
CA ARG A 30 -5.14 5.95 12.65
C ARG A 30 -3.63 5.80 12.60
N ILE A 31 -2.94 6.88 12.96
CA ILE A 31 -1.48 6.86 13.13
C ILE A 31 -1.19 6.13 14.45
N THR A 32 -0.70 4.90 14.36
CA THR A 32 -0.37 4.06 15.53
C THR A 32 1.09 4.18 15.93
N GLN A 33 1.95 4.60 15.00
CA GLN A 33 3.31 5.00 15.30
C GLN A 33 3.59 6.34 14.61
N PRO A 34 3.79 7.43 15.38
CA PRO A 34 4.08 8.74 14.80
C PRO A 34 5.44 8.72 14.09
N PRO A 35 5.70 9.70 13.20
CA PRO A 35 6.98 9.83 12.52
C PRO A 35 8.15 9.88 13.52
N SER A 36 9.23 9.17 13.21
CA SER A 36 10.43 9.10 14.05
C SER A 36 11.35 10.33 13.95
N VAL A 37 10.88 11.42 13.33
CA VAL A 37 11.65 12.61 12.98
C VAL A 37 10.86 13.87 13.32
N GLU A 38 11.54 14.97 13.59
CA GLU A 38 10.90 16.27 13.87
C GLU A 38 10.29 16.85 12.58
N LEU A 39 9.04 17.31 12.66
CA LEU A 39 8.28 17.83 11.53
C LEU A 39 8.23 19.35 11.51
N ARG A 40 8.38 20.00 12.67
CA ARG A 40 8.24 21.45 12.81
C ARG A 40 9.21 22.19 11.91
N ASP A 41 8.70 23.19 11.19
CA ASP A 41 9.45 24.02 10.25
C ASP A 41 10.08 23.27 9.06
N LYS A 42 9.77 21.98 8.86
CA LYS A 42 10.27 21.17 7.74
C LYS A 42 9.36 21.21 6.52
N ARG A 43 9.93 20.87 5.37
CA ARG A 43 9.17 20.46 4.18
C ARG A 43 9.23 18.95 4.11
N VAL A 44 8.08 18.30 4.08
CA VAL A 44 7.97 16.85 4.21
C VAL A 44 7.46 16.26 2.90
N LEU A 45 8.12 15.19 2.45
CA LEU A 45 7.65 14.35 1.36
C LEU A 45 7.23 12.99 1.93
N VAL A 46 5.94 12.71 1.89
CA VAL A 46 5.38 11.40 2.19
C VAL A 46 5.58 10.52 0.97
N VAL A 47 6.13 9.33 1.16
CA VAL A 47 6.38 8.36 0.08
C VAL A 47 5.67 7.06 0.43
N ASP A 48 4.85 6.57 -0.50
CA ASP A 48 4.15 5.28 -0.39
C ASP A 48 4.13 4.56 -1.74
N ASP A 49 3.69 3.30 -1.80
CA ASP A 49 3.67 2.54 -3.05
C ASP A 49 2.44 2.86 -3.92
N VAL A 50 1.24 2.96 -3.32
CA VAL A 50 0.00 3.28 -4.02
C VAL A 50 -0.92 4.21 -3.23
N ALA A 51 -1.50 5.19 -3.94
CA ALA A 51 -2.65 5.93 -3.44
C ALA A 51 -3.94 5.25 -3.93
N ASP A 52 -4.52 4.35 -3.10
CA ASP A 52 -5.74 3.61 -3.44
C ASP A 52 -7.03 4.36 -3.07
N THR A 53 -7.54 4.18 -1.85
CA THR A 53 -8.65 5.03 -1.37
C THR A 53 -8.18 6.43 -1.03
N GLY A 54 -6.88 6.61 -0.77
CA GLY A 54 -6.27 7.87 -0.37
C GLY A 54 -6.51 8.28 1.09
N LYS A 55 -7.32 7.53 1.85
CA LYS A 55 -7.65 7.86 3.25
C LYS A 55 -6.39 7.98 4.12
N THR A 56 -5.49 6.99 4.06
CA THR A 56 -4.19 7.00 4.77
C THR A 56 -3.37 8.25 4.50
N LEU A 57 -3.16 8.55 3.21
CA LEU A 57 -2.30 9.65 2.79
C LEU A 57 -2.90 11.02 3.15
N LYS A 58 -4.23 11.14 3.10
CA LYS A 58 -4.95 12.33 3.56
C LYS A 58 -4.73 12.56 5.05
N THR A 59 -5.01 11.55 5.88
CA THR A 59 -4.83 11.64 7.34
C THR A 59 -3.39 11.97 7.71
N LEU A 60 -2.42 11.35 7.03
CA LEU A 60 -1.01 11.62 7.28
C LEU A 60 -0.61 13.05 6.88
N LYS A 61 -1.09 13.56 5.74
CA LYS A 61 -0.84 14.95 5.31
C LYS A 61 -1.42 15.95 6.30
N GLU A 62 -2.63 15.72 6.78
CA GLU A 62 -3.28 16.56 7.80
C GLU A 62 -2.52 16.54 9.13
N TYR A 63 -2.07 15.36 9.58
CA TYR A 63 -1.24 15.22 10.77
C TYR A 63 0.11 15.95 10.65
N ILE A 64 0.80 15.82 9.52
CA ILE A 64 2.11 16.45 9.31
C ILE A 64 1.98 17.98 9.34
N LEU A 65 0.95 18.53 8.69
CA LEU A 65 0.71 19.97 8.70
C LEU A 65 0.32 20.48 10.09
N SER A 66 -0.52 19.73 10.83
CA SER A 66 -0.91 20.12 12.19
C SER A 66 0.24 20.03 13.19
N ALA A 67 1.23 19.17 12.94
CA ALA A 67 2.48 19.08 13.69
C ALA A 67 3.47 20.23 13.39
N GLY A 68 3.11 21.20 12.53
CA GLY A 68 3.90 22.41 12.29
C GLY A 68 4.88 22.33 11.13
N ALA A 69 4.74 21.35 10.24
CA ALA A 69 5.48 21.34 8.97
C ALA A 69 5.07 22.54 8.10
N ARG A 70 6.03 23.13 7.38
CA ARG A 70 5.79 24.22 6.42
C ARG A 70 5.09 23.73 5.16
N GLU A 71 5.31 22.48 4.80
CA GLU A 71 4.82 21.88 3.58
C GLU A 71 4.75 20.35 3.72
N ALA A 72 3.71 19.74 3.15
CA ALA A 72 3.56 18.30 3.06
C ALA A 72 3.13 17.92 1.63
N ARG A 73 4.03 17.24 0.90
CA ARG A 73 3.75 16.67 -0.42
C ARG A 73 3.71 15.15 -0.36
N ILE A 74 3.06 14.54 -1.35
CA ILE A 74 2.90 13.09 -1.45
C ILE A 74 3.45 12.60 -2.79
N ALA A 75 4.29 11.58 -2.74
CA ALA A 75 4.78 10.83 -3.90
C ALA A 75 4.39 9.35 -3.78
N VAL A 76 3.78 8.81 -4.83
CA VAL A 76 3.47 7.37 -4.92
C VAL A 76 3.94 6.77 -6.24
N VAL A 77 4.09 5.46 -6.31
CA VAL A 77 4.35 4.80 -7.60
C VAL A 77 3.05 4.79 -8.42
N TYR A 78 1.95 4.32 -7.84
CA TYR A 78 0.67 4.23 -8.52
C TYR A 78 -0.41 5.08 -7.87
N TYR A 79 -1.26 5.68 -8.70
CA TYR A 79 -2.41 6.47 -8.27
C TYR A 79 -3.70 5.89 -8.85
N LYS A 80 -4.75 5.84 -8.03
CA LYS A 80 -6.09 5.35 -8.39
C LYS A 80 -7.04 6.54 -8.57
N PRO A 81 -7.79 6.64 -9.68
CA PRO A 81 -8.65 7.81 -9.94
C PRO A 81 -9.73 8.07 -8.87
N TRP A 82 -10.13 7.04 -8.13
CA TRP A 82 -11.12 7.12 -7.05
C TRP A 82 -10.55 7.50 -5.68
N SER A 83 -9.24 7.67 -5.56
CA SER A 83 -8.61 8.13 -4.32
C SER A 83 -9.16 9.50 -3.91
N VAL A 84 -9.53 9.65 -2.64
CA VAL A 84 -10.06 10.91 -2.08
C VAL A 84 -9.03 12.06 -2.11
N LEU A 85 -7.77 11.72 -2.30
CA LEU A 85 -6.66 12.65 -2.44
C LEU A 85 -5.86 12.33 -3.71
N LYS A 86 -5.53 13.35 -4.50
CA LYS A 86 -4.58 13.23 -5.60
C LYS A 86 -3.16 13.50 -5.10
N PRO A 87 -2.19 12.56 -5.27
CA PRO A 87 -0.79 12.78 -4.94
C PRO A 87 -0.16 13.93 -5.73
N ASP A 88 0.80 14.63 -5.13
CA ASP A 88 1.58 15.68 -5.79
C ASP A 88 2.48 15.09 -6.89
N TYR A 89 2.94 13.85 -6.68
CA TYR A 89 3.78 13.11 -7.64
C TYR A 89 3.29 11.66 -7.75
N TYR A 90 3.20 11.16 -8.98
CA TYR A 90 2.95 9.74 -9.24
C TYR A 90 3.60 9.29 -10.55
N VAL A 91 4.03 8.03 -10.61
CA VAL A 91 4.61 7.46 -11.84
C VAL A 91 3.51 7.10 -12.83
N LYS A 92 2.42 6.50 -12.37
CA LYS A 92 1.32 6.07 -13.25
C LYS A 92 -0.03 6.07 -12.55
N GLU A 93 -1.04 6.58 -13.26
CA GLU A 93 -2.45 6.42 -12.90
C GLU A 93 -3.00 5.10 -13.48
N THR A 94 -3.75 4.33 -12.70
CA THR A 94 -4.30 3.04 -13.15
C THR A 94 -5.48 2.58 -12.30
N GLU A 95 -6.51 2.03 -12.92
CA GLU A 95 -7.63 1.37 -12.22
C GLU A 95 -7.34 -0.12 -11.92
N LYS A 96 -6.31 -0.71 -12.54
CA LYS A 96 -6.02 -2.16 -12.43
C LYS A 96 -5.44 -2.53 -11.08
N TRP A 97 -5.86 -3.66 -10.51
CA TRP A 97 -5.20 -4.23 -9.33
C TRP A 97 -3.67 -4.36 -9.54
N ILE A 98 -2.90 -4.01 -8.52
CA ILE A 98 -1.43 -4.04 -8.54
C ILE A 98 -0.97 -5.13 -7.58
N ILE A 99 0.03 -5.91 -7.98
CA ILE A 99 0.73 -6.84 -7.09
C ILE A 99 2.18 -6.37 -7.05
N PHE A 100 2.58 -5.75 -5.94
CA PHE A 100 3.95 -5.31 -5.75
C PHE A 100 4.88 -6.49 -5.42
N PRO A 101 6.19 -6.39 -5.75
CA PRO A 101 7.15 -7.44 -5.46
C PRO A 101 7.22 -7.86 -3.98
N HIS A 102 7.02 -6.93 -3.05
CA HIS A 102 7.06 -7.17 -1.59
C HIS A 102 5.80 -7.86 -1.03
N GLU A 103 4.69 -7.91 -1.78
CA GLU A 103 3.43 -8.51 -1.32
C GLU A 103 3.03 -9.80 -2.06
N ILE A 104 3.79 -10.23 -3.08
CA ILE A 104 3.44 -11.36 -3.97
C ILE A 104 2.88 -12.58 -3.21
N ARG A 105 3.56 -12.99 -2.13
CA ARG A 105 3.14 -14.14 -1.33
C ARG A 105 1.76 -13.93 -0.72
N GLU A 106 1.55 -12.78 -0.09
CA GLU A 106 0.30 -12.45 0.56
C GLU A 106 -0.83 -12.34 -0.46
N SER A 107 -0.60 -11.66 -1.59
CA SER A 107 -1.59 -11.55 -2.66
C SER A 107 -1.99 -12.92 -3.19
N ILE A 108 -1.02 -13.81 -3.47
CA ILE A 108 -1.31 -15.19 -3.92
C ILE A 108 -2.15 -15.93 -2.87
N PHE A 109 -1.79 -15.84 -1.58
CA PHE A 109 -2.52 -16.53 -0.51
C PHE A 109 -3.96 -16.01 -0.37
N LYS A 110 -4.17 -14.68 -0.46
CA LYS A 110 -5.51 -14.07 -0.43
C LYS A 110 -6.35 -14.53 -1.62
N ILE A 111 -5.78 -14.50 -2.83
CA ILE A 111 -6.46 -14.92 -4.06
C ILE A 111 -6.81 -16.41 -4.01
N LEU A 112 -5.90 -17.27 -3.53
CA LEU A 112 -6.16 -18.70 -3.33
C LEU A 112 -7.28 -18.94 -2.33
N ARG A 113 -7.22 -18.32 -1.13
CA ARG A 113 -8.28 -18.47 -0.11
C ARG A 113 -9.64 -18.08 -0.67
N LYS A 114 -9.73 -16.91 -1.30
CA LYS A 114 -10.98 -16.43 -1.90
C LYS A 114 -11.48 -17.40 -2.97
N GLY A 115 -10.62 -17.77 -3.93
CA GLY A 115 -11.01 -18.68 -5.00
C GLY A 115 -11.49 -20.05 -4.50
N LEU A 116 -10.82 -20.61 -3.49
CA LEU A 116 -11.23 -21.89 -2.90
C LEU A 116 -12.54 -21.78 -2.11
N ASN A 117 -12.76 -20.70 -1.38
CA ASN A 117 -14.04 -20.42 -0.71
C ASN A 117 -15.18 -20.26 -1.71
N ASP A 118 -14.88 -19.73 -2.89
CA ASP A 118 -15.82 -19.61 -4.02
C ASP A 118 -15.99 -20.94 -4.80
N GLY A 119 -15.42 -22.06 -4.32
CA GLY A 119 -15.54 -23.39 -4.93
C GLY A 119 -14.67 -23.62 -6.17
N ARG A 120 -13.76 -22.69 -6.50
CA ARG A 120 -12.86 -22.82 -7.66
C ARG A 120 -11.75 -23.83 -7.37
N LYS A 121 -11.20 -24.44 -8.42
CA LYS A 121 -10.07 -25.36 -8.28
C LYS A 121 -8.74 -24.58 -8.25
N VAL A 122 -7.76 -25.10 -7.51
CA VAL A 122 -6.38 -24.54 -7.46
C VAL A 122 -5.81 -24.33 -8.86
N LYS A 123 -6.07 -25.24 -9.80
CA LYS A 123 -5.62 -25.14 -11.20
C LYS A 123 -6.13 -23.87 -11.88
N ASP A 124 -7.38 -23.49 -11.63
CA ASP A 124 -8.01 -22.34 -12.27
C ASP A 124 -7.47 -21.04 -11.69
N VAL A 125 -7.30 -20.99 -10.36
CA VAL A 125 -6.68 -19.84 -9.66
C VAL A 125 -5.21 -19.68 -10.06
N ARG A 126 -4.47 -20.79 -10.19
CA ARG A 126 -3.09 -20.79 -10.70
C ARG A 126 -3.00 -20.16 -12.08
N LYS A 127 -3.91 -20.54 -12.99
CA LYS A 127 -3.94 -20.01 -14.35
C LYS A 127 -4.15 -18.48 -14.32
N GLU A 128 -5.12 -18.00 -13.55
CA GLU A 128 -5.39 -16.56 -13.39
C GLU A 128 -4.17 -15.78 -12.85
N LEU A 129 -3.47 -16.33 -11.85
CA LEU A 129 -2.26 -15.72 -11.30
C LEU A 129 -1.13 -15.62 -12.34
N ILE A 130 -1.01 -16.60 -13.23
CA ILE A 130 0.00 -16.56 -14.31
C ILE A 130 -0.43 -15.59 -15.40
N ASP A 131 -1.71 -15.60 -15.78
CA ASP A 131 -2.29 -14.72 -16.80
C ASP A 131 -2.23 -13.23 -16.36
N SER A 132 -2.17 -12.95 -15.06
CA SER A 132 -1.94 -11.59 -14.51
C SER A 132 -0.48 -11.13 -14.56
N GLY A 133 0.44 -11.99 -15.01
CA GLY A 133 1.85 -11.67 -15.22
C GLY A 133 2.80 -12.21 -14.15
N LEU A 134 2.32 -12.98 -13.17
CA LEU A 134 3.21 -13.62 -12.20
C LEU A 134 3.96 -14.80 -12.83
N ARG A 135 5.25 -14.92 -12.51
CA ARG A 135 6.09 -16.03 -13.00
C ARG A 135 5.54 -17.37 -12.49
N PRO A 136 5.36 -18.39 -13.36
CA PRO A 136 4.85 -19.70 -12.96
C PRO A 136 5.61 -20.33 -11.78
N SER A 137 6.94 -20.21 -11.76
CA SER A 137 7.79 -20.76 -10.69
C SER A 137 7.49 -20.14 -9.31
N ILE A 138 7.16 -18.85 -9.27
CA ILE A 138 6.80 -18.13 -8.04
C ILE A 138 5.40 -18.56 -7.58
N VAL A 139 4.45 -18.64 -8.52
CA VAL A 139 3.08 -19.10 -8.25
C VAL A 139 3.11 -20.54 -7.70
N ASP A 140 3.85 -21.44 -8.34
CA ASP A 140 3.96 -22.85 -7.94
C ASP A 140 4.64 -23.03 -6.57
N LYS A 141 5.63 -22.19 -6.27
CA LYS A 141 6.26 -22.17 -4.94
C LYS A 141 5.23 -21.83 -3.86
N TYR A 142 4.48 -20.75 -4.04
CA TYR A 142 3.56 -20.26 -3.00
C TYR A 142 2.25 -21.06 -2.93
N ILE A 143 1.79 -21.66 -4.02
CA ILE A 143 0.69 -22.66 -3.96
C ILE A 143 1.10 -23.86 -3.11
N ARG A 144 2.30 -24.42 -3.31
CA ARG A 144 2.79 -25.53 -2.48
C ARG A 144 2.88 -25.14 -1.02
N GLU A 145 3.42 -23.95 -0.73
CA GLU A 145 3.49 -23.44 0.64
C GLU A 145 2.09 -23.27 1.26
N PHE A 146 1.12 -22.80 0.49
CA PHE A 146 -0.26 -22.61 0.94
C PHE A 146 -0.95 -23.92 1.30
N LEU A 147 -0.77 -24.97 0.50
CA LEU A 147 -1.41 -26.29 0.69
C LEU A 147 -0.76 -27.13 1.79
N ASN A 148 0.47 -26.81 2.19
CA ASN A 148 1.20 -27.49 3.25
C ASN A 148 0.94 -26.90 4.65
N LYS A 149 0.01 -25.95 4.76
CA LYS A 149 -0.45 -25.35 6.02
C LYS A 149 -1.85 -25.82 6.34
#